data_AF-A0AAV1RFG0-F1
#
_entry.id   AF-A0AAV1RFG0-F1
#
_cell.length_a   1.000
_cell.length_b   1.000
_cell.length_c   1.000
_cell.angle_alpha   90.00
_cell.angle_beta   90.00
_cell.angle_gamma   90.00
#
_symmetry.space_group_name_H-M   'P 1'
#
loop_
_entity.id
_entity.type
_entity.pdbx_description
1 polymer ?
#
loop_
_entity_poly.entity_id
_entity_poly.type
_entity_poly.pdbx_seq_one_letter_code
_entity_poly.pdbx_strand_id
1 'polypeptide(L)'
;MLLVSPDCLSCSSSSSSSMLFSGNLKLSSDLLFAKRRRTLNSLSRTQTSRRLCIASSLITSPDSFEVGRLIGSYGFMNITSYSSGGVDFEYSGEQLKVQDVGEGSVKIRLYEGRIAQGSLRGTPVVFKVYPGQRTGGIEADMMAANELNAHASLQSSSKDTCQNLLMLVGGFETKTGEQWLAFRNDGKYSAADYAKFTSEKNSKSYSNKDNSWNLFEREETFKRRRYFVIRLLRGAITGLAYMHDHDRLHQSLGPSSIVLNTIAEREAVYLVPRLRDLAFSVDIRISNLEDGLGKLSEGLWRRAIAAGAFTPMEKRAFGIADDIYEAGLLLAYLAFVPFCEAGIMDTLSLQRLIESTFRLDFEATREYCLADDRLEEAVKFLDLSDRAGWQLLQAMLNPDFRKRPIAEAVLNHRFMTEGVV
;
A
#
# COMPACT_ATOMS: atom_id res chain seq x y z
N MET A 1 -43.23 2.66 -3.54
CA MET A 1 -44.23 3.70 -3.89
C MET A 1 -43.48 4.89 -4.47
N LEU A 2 -44.00 5.39 -5.59
CA LEU A 2 -43.60 6.53 -6.43
C LEU A 2 -42.92 7.69 -5.68
N LEU A 3 -41.95 8.40 -6.25
CA LEU A 3 -42.19 9.36 -7.34
C LEU A 3 -41.03 9.56 -8.31
N VAL A 4 -41.45 9.95 -9.51
CA VAL A 4 -40.78 10.04 -10.80
C VAL A 4 -40.53 11.52 -11.14
N SER A 5 -39.33 11.83 -11.67
CA SER A 5 -38.96 12.91 -12.63
C SER A 5 -39.19 14.40 -12.27
N PRO A 6 -38.60 15.40 -13.00
CA PRO A 6 -38.05 15.30 -14.36
C PRO A 6 -36.68 15.95 -14.67
N ASP A 7 -36.24 15.57 -15.87
CA ASP A 7 -35.15 16.08 -16.70
C ASP A 7 -35.11 17.60 -16.86
N CYS A 8 -33.91 18.13 -17.14
CA CYS A 8 -33.72 19.22 -18.11
C CYS A 8 -32.32 19.13 -18.74
N LEU A 9 -32.32 19.04 -20.07
CA LEU A 9 -31.17 19.10 -20.97
C LEU A 9 -30.72 20.54 -21.23
N SER A 10 -29.42 20.67 -21.51
CA SER A 10 -28.80 21.48 -22.57
C SER A 10 -28.69 23.01 -22.50
N CYS A 11 -27.42 23.44 -22.70
CA CYS A 11 -26.95 24.46 -23.64
C CYS A 11 -26.88 25.96 -23.25
N SER A 12 -25.62 26.39 -23.03
CA SER A 12 -24.89 27.51 -23.69
C SER A 12 -25.44 28.95 -23.66
N SER A 13 -24.64 29.86 -23.10
CA SER A 13 -24.23 31.20 -23.63
C SER A 13 -23.50 31.98 -22.52
N SER A 14 -22.17 32.14 -22.60
CA SER A 14 -21.44 33.30 -23.16
C SER A 14 -21.61 34.64 -22.42
N SER A 15 -20.55 34.97 -21.66
CA SER A 15 -19.74 36.20 -21.76
C SER A 15 -20.29 37.60 -21.41
N SER A 16 -19.36 38.40 -20.85
CA SER A 16 -19.29 39.86 -20.71
C SER A 16 -19.70 40.39 -19.33
N SER A 17 -18.74 40.68 -18.43
CA SER A 17 -17.86 41.88 -18.38
C SER A 17 -18.61 43.18 -18.11
N SER A 18 -18.42 43.73 -16.90
CA SER A 18 -18.14 45.16 -16.72
C SER A 18 -17.58 45.42 -15.32
N MET A 19 -16.33 45.87 -15.28
CA MET A 19 -15.72 46.52 -14.13
C MET A 19 -16.35 47.90 -13.92
N LEU A 20 -16.47 48.34 -12.66
CA LEU A 20 -16.30 49.75 -12.31
C LEU A 20 -15.50 49.89 -11.01
N PHE A 21 -14.44 50.70 -11.13
CA PHE A 21 -13.53 51.19 -10.10
C PHE A 21 -14.19 52.22 -9.19
N SER A 22 -13.74 52.28 -7.93
CA SER A 22 -13.42 53.48 -7.10
C SER A 22 -13.50 53.05 -5.64
N GLY A 23 -12.67 53.43 -4.68
CA GLY A 23 -11.61 54.41 -4.58
C GLY A 23 -11.36 54.63 -3.08
N ASN A 24 -10.08 54.67 -2.70
CA ASN A 24 -9.44 54.87 -1.38
C ASN A 24 -10.14 55.74 -0.31
N LEU A 25 -9.82 55.47 0.98
CA LEU A 25 -9.25 56.36 2.02
C LEU A 25 -9.48 55.75 3.44
N LYS A 26 -8.45 55.19 4.11
CA LYS A 26 -7.53 55.78 5.11
C LYS A 26 -8.12 56.16 6.50
N LEU A 27 -7.54 55.51 7.53
CA LEU A 27 -7.21 55.94 8.91
C LEU A 27 -8.30 56.55 9.82
N SER A 28 -8.50 56.00 11.03
CA SER A 28 -7.69 56.33 12.22
C SER A 28 -8.14 55.53 13.46
N SER A 29 -7.23 55.51 14.44
CA SER A 29 -7.18 54.90 15.76
C SER A 29 -8.38 55.11 16.70
N ASP A 30 -8.58 54.17 17.65
CA ASP A 30 -8.28 54.44 19.07
C ASP A 30 -8.46 53.21 19.97
N LEU A 31 -7.57 53.14 20.96
CA LEU A 31 -7.52 52.16 22.04
C LEU A 31 -8.81 52.17 22.90
N LEU A 32 -9.13 51.03 23.51
CA LEU A 32 -9.24 50.91 24.97
C LEU A 32 -9.54 49.47 25.42
N PHE A 33 -8.74 49.03 26.40
CA PHE A 33 -8.88 47.80 27.17
C PHE A 33 -10.26 47.73 27.85
N ALA A 34 -11.02 46.66 27.60
CA ALA A 34 -12.11 46.26 28.47
C ALA A 34 -12.10 44.73 28.67
N LYS A 35 -11.61 44.36 29.86
CA LYS A 35 -11.63 43.02 30.44
C LYS A 35 -13.10 42.55 30.53
N ARG A 36 -13.50 41.54 29.77
CA ARG A 36 -14.79 40.87 29.99
C ARG A 36 -14.65 39.36 29.82
N ARG A 37 -14.70 38.66 30.96
CA ARG A 37 -15.03 37.24 31.05
C ARG A 37 -16.26 36.98 30.18
N ARG A 38 -16.13 36.08 29.21
CA ARG A 38 -17.26 35.42 28.56
C ARG A 38 -17.03 33.92 28.65
N THR A 39 -17.74 33.31 29.58
CA THR A 39 -18.23 31.94 29.47
C THR A 39 -18.95 31.81 28.12
N LEU A 40 -18.39 31.00 27.22
CA LEU A 40 -19.04 30.64 25.97
C LEU A 40 -19.36 29.15 26.05
N ASN A 41 -20.64 28.89 26.33
CA ASN A 41 -21.30 27.63 26.00
C ASN A 41 -21.17 27.42 24.48
N SER A 42 -20.25 26.58 24.02
CA SER A 42 -20.25 26.14 22.64
C SER A 42 -21.24 24.97 22.51
N LEU A 43 -22.42 25.30 21.98
CA LEU A 43 -23.36 24.33 21.42
C LEU A 43 -22.62 23.51 20.35
N SER A 44 -22.38 22.24 20.66
CA SER A 44 -21.88 21.22 19.73
C SER A 44 -22.93 20.97 18.65
N ARG A 45 -22.80 21.72 17.55
CA ARG A 45 -23.56 21.47 16.33
C ARG A 45 -23.06 20.16 15.72
N THR A 46 -23.91 19.14 15.78
CA THR A 46 -23.77 17.82 15.18
C THR A 46 -23.41 17.93 13.69
N GLN A 47 -22.19 17.49 13.34
CA GLN A 47 -21.78 17.29 11.96
C GLN A 47 -22.62 16.15 11.37
N THR A 48 -23.47 16.53 10.43
CA THR A 48 -24.31 15.64 9.63
C THR A 48 -23.42 14.89 8.63
N SER A 49 -23.65 13.58 8.56
CA SER A 49 -23.14 12.59 7.59
C SER A 49 -22.68 13.21 6.25
N ARG A 50 -21.36 13.20 6.01
CA ARG A 50 -20.80 13.43 4.67
C ARG A 50 -21.17 12.22 3.82
N ARG A 51 -22.12 12.41 2.88
CA ARG A 51 -22.44 11.43 1.84
C ARG A 51 -21.17 11.12 1.04
N LEU A 52 -20.86 9.83 0.93
CA LEU A 52 -19.84 9.26 0.07
C LEU A 52 -20.05 9.76 -1.37
N CYS A 53 -19.07 10.47 -1.93
CA CYS A 53 -19.07 10.84 -3.34
C CYS A 53 -18.59 9.63 -4.13
N ILE A 54 -19.55 8.87 -4.67
CA ILE A 54 -19.31 7.63 -5.40
C ILE A 54 -19.02 7.98 -6.86
N ALA A 55 -17.84 7.60 -7.35
CA ALA A 55 -17.52 7.64 -8.78
C ALA A 55 -18.59 6.87 -9.58
N SER A 56 -19.04 7.44 -10.70
CA SER A 56 -20.30 7.10 -11.39
C SER A 56 -20.43 5.69 -11.99
N SER A 57 -19.54 4.75 -11.64
CA SER A 57 -19.50 3.37 -12.16
C SER A 57 -19.51 2.27 -11.09
N LEU A 58 -19.50 2.59 -9.79
CA LEU A 58 -19.50 1.58 -8.72
C LEU A 58 -20.89 1.02 -8.45
N ILE A 59 -21.00 -0.30 -8.31
CA ILE A 59 -22.26 -0.98 -7.95
C ILE A 59 -22.51 -0.80 -6.45
N THR A 60 -23.65 -0.20 -6.09
CA THR A 60 -23.99 0.14 -4.69
C THR A 60 -25.18 -0.64 -4.14
N SER A 61 -25.96 -1.30 -5.00
CA SER A 61 -27.11 -2.09 -4.56
C SER A 61 -26.65 -3.45 -4.05
N PRO A 62 -26.99 -3.85 -2.80
CA PRO A 62 -26.69 -5.19 -2.29
C PRO A 62 -27.29 -6.30 -3.17
N ASP A 63 -28.48 -6.09 -3.75
CA ASP A 63 -29.19 -7.07 -4.58
C ASP A 63 -28.49 -7.32 -5.93
N SER A 64 -27.49 -6.51 -6.28
CA SER A 64 -26.64 -6.72 -7.46
C SER A 64 -25.50 -7.71 -7.20
N PHE A 65 -25.41 -8.27 -5.98
CA PHE A 65 -24.35 -9.16 -5.55
C PHE A 65 -24.90 -10.49 -5.01
N GLU A 66 -24.26 -11.59 -5.40
CA GLU A 66 -24.42 -12.90 -4.78
C GLU A 66 -23.24 -13.13 -3.83
N VAL A 67 -23.51 -13.20 -2.53
CA VAL A 67 -22.51 -13.47 -1.49
C VAL A 67 -22.40 -14.98 -1.26
N GLY A 68 -21.19 -15.51 -1.31
CA GLY A 68 -20.88 -16.92 -1.06
C GLY A 68 -20.26 -17.16 0.31
N ARG A 69 -19.37 -18.15 0.38
CA ARG A 69 -18.72 -18.60 1.62
C ARG A 69 -17.71 -17.57 2.17
N LEU A 70 -17.55 -17.56 3.49
CA LEU A 70 -16.40 -16.96 4.18
C LEU A 70 -15.11 -17.68 3.77
N ILE A 71 -14.16 -16.94 3.18
CA ILE A 71 -12.86 -17.48 2.75
C ILE A 71 -11.72 -17.17 3.71
N GLY A 72 -11.89 -16.18 4.59
CA GLY A 72 -10.88 -15.87 5.60
C GLY A 72 -11.21 -14.62 6.43
N SER A 73 -10.33 -14.30 7.34
CA SER A 73 -10.36 -13.04 8.09
C SER A 73 -8.95 -12.62 8.45
N TYR A 74 -8.68 -11.31 8.45
CA TYR A 74 -7.41 -10.78 8.90
C TYR A 74 -7.63 -9.44 9.62
N GLY A 75 -6.73 -9.12 10.53
CA GLY A 75 -6.60 -7.78 11.09
C GLY A 75 -5.55 -7.00 10.33
N PHE A 76 -5.59 -5.68 10.44
CA PHE A 76 -4.48 -4.86 9.98
C PHE A 76 -3.37 -4.84 11.02
N MET A 77 -2.14 -4.96 10.54
CA MET A 77 -0.96 -4.47 11.23
C MET A 77 -0.45 -3.31 10.37
N ASN A 78 -0.39 -2.11 10.94
CA ASN A 78 0.35 -1.03 10.32
C ASN A 78 1.84 -1.37 10.46
N ILE A 79 2.43 -1.98 9.44
CA ILE A 79 3.87 -2.24 9.39
C ILE A 79 4.55 -0.99 8.86
N THR A 80 4.45 0.11 9.60
CA THR A 80 5.38 1.23 9.42
C THR A 80 6.34 1.23 10.60
N SER A 81 7.53 0.70 10.35
CA SER A 81 8.59 0.62 11.35
C SER A 81 9.01 2.02 11.83
N TYR A 82 8.74 2.23 13.12
CA TYR A 82 9.68 2.59 14.18
C TYR A 82 10.80 3.58 13.84
N SER A 83 10.64 4.77 14.42
CA SER A 83 11.65 5.81 14.54
C SER A 83 13.00 5.23 14.99
N SER A 84 14.06 5.50 14.23
CA SER A 84 15.42 5.47 14.76
C SER A 84 15.51 6.46 15.91
N GLY A 85 15.49 5.95 17.14
CA GLY A 85 15.89 6.71 18.32
C GLY A 85 17.37 7.05 18.20
N GLY A 86 17.67 8.34 18.13
CA GLY A 86 19.04 8.82 18.27
C GLY A 86 19.53 8.63 19.71
N VAL A 87 20.70 7.99 19.81
CA VAL A 87 21.72 8.11 20.88
C VAL A 87 21.23 7.88 22.31
N ASP A 88 21.29 6.64 22.80
CA ASP A 88 22.25 6.25 23.85
C ASP A 88 22.25 4.72 24.06
N PHE A 89 23.45 4.18 24.22
CA PHE A 89 23.73 2.78 24.51
C PHE A 89 23.35 2.49 25.96
N GLU A 90 22.35 1.64 26.21
CA GLU A 90 22.36 0.76 27.37
C GLU A 90 21.44 -0.45 27.18
N TYR A 91 22.01 -1.63 27.40
CA TYR A 91 21.37 -2.94 27.30
C TYR A 91 20.14 -3.01 28.21
N SER A 92 18.95 -2.92 27.63
CA SER A 92 17.72 -3.46 28.23
C SER A 92 16.74 -3.82 27.11
N GLY A 93 16.19 -5.03 27.19
CA GLY A 93 15.31 -5.59 26.17
C GLY A 93 14.01 -4.78 26.07
N GLU A 94 13.96 -3.85 25.11
CA GLU A 94 12.78 -3.05 24.84
C GLU A 94 12.11 -3.44 23.52
N GLN A 95 10.97 -4.09 23.72
CA GLN A 95 9.77 -4.20 22.89
C GLN A 95 9.72 -3.32 21.63
N LEU A 96 9.68 -3.97 20.47
CA LEU A 96 9.25 -3.43 19.16
C LEU A 96 7.94 -2.64 19.34
N LYS A 97 8.04 -1.33 19.52
CA LYS A 97 6.88 -0.47 19.80
C LYS A 97 6.16 -0.07 18.52
N VAL A 98 5.49 -1.06 17.90
CA VAL A 98 4.06 -0.95 17.55
C VAL A 98 3.58 0.44 17.13
N GLN A 99 3.40 0.82 15.86
CA GLN A 99 2.54 1.98 15.59
C GLN A 99 1.13 1.51 15.96
N ASP A 100 0.73 1.77 17.21
CA ASP A 100 -0.51 1.31 17.85
C ASP A 100 -1.74 1.84 17.11
N VAL A 101 -2.09 1.17 16.01
CA VAL A 101 -3.39 0.51 15.95
C VAL A 101 -3.14 -0.84 16.59
N GLY A 102 -3.55 -1.00 17.85
CA GLY A 102 -3.30 -2.21 18.62
C GLY A 102 -3.68 -3.44 17.80
N GLU A 103 -2.84 -4.47 17.88
CA GLU A 103 -3.09 -5.79 17.29
C GLU A 103 -4.55 -6.21 17.58
N GLY A 104 -5.41 -6.19 16.55
CA GLY A 104 -6.76 -6.76 16.62
C GLY A 104 -7.95 -5.85 16.97
N SER A 105 -7.89 -4.51 16.81
CA SER A 105 -9.11 -3.68 16.99
C SER A 105 -10.16 -3.92 15.89
N VAL A 106 -9.73 -4.03 14.63
CA VAL A 106 -10.62 -4.22 13.47
C VAL A 106 -10.33 -5.56 12.79
N LYS A 107 -11.29 -6.49 12.91
CA LYS A 107 -11.26 -7.79 12.22
C LYS A 107 -12.04 -7.72 10.91
N ILE A 108 -11.33 -7.74 9.79
CA ILE A 108 -11.94 -7.83 8.46
C ILE A 108 -12.26 -9.28 8.14
N ARG A 109 -13.42 -9.50 7.53
CA ARG A 109 -13.80 -10.79 6.95
C ARG A 109 -13.76 -10.72 5.43
N LEU A 110 -13.33 -11.82 4.82
CA LEU A 110 -13.31 -11.99 3.38
C LEU A 110 -14.35 -13.03 2.98
N TYR A 111 -15.22 -12.67 2.03
CA TYR A 111 -16.19 -13.59 1.44
C TYR A 111 -15.98 -13.69 -0.06
N GLU A 112 -16.21 -14.86 -0.63
CA GLU A 112 -16.34 -14.98 -2.08
C GLU A 112 -17.71 -14.45 -2.54
N GLY A 113 -17.82 -14.11 -3.82
CA GLY A 113 -19.11 -13.82 -4.41
C GLY A 113 -19.06 -13.58 -5.90
N ARG A 114 -20.18 -13.13 -6.45
CA ARG A 114 -20.35 -12.81 -7.87
C ARG A 114 -21.27 -11.62 -8.06
N ILE A 115 -21.16 -10.98 -9.21
CA ILE A 115 -22.11 -9.95 -9.63
C ILE A 115 -23.35 -10.63 -10.21
N ALA A 116 -24.52 -10.31 -9.66
CA ALA A 116 -25.78 -10.95 -10.02
C ALA A 116 -26.46 -10.31 -11.24
N GLN A 117 -26.24 -9.01 -11.45
CA GLN A 117 -26.99 -8.19 -12.42
C GLN A 117 -26.07 -7.21 -13.18
N GLY A 118 -26.55 -6.68 -14.31
CA GLY A 118 -25.83 -5.69 -15.11
C GLY A 118 -24.80 -6.28 -16.08
N SER A 119 -23.99 -5.41 -16.70
CA SER A 119 -23.02 -5.78 -17.74
C SER A 119 -21.87 -6.67 -17.24
N LEU A 120 -21.62 -6.66 -15.93
CA LEU A 120 -20.58 -7.46 -15.29
C LEU A 120 -21.14 -8.76 -14.66
N ARG A 121 -22.37 -9.16 -14.98
CA ARG A 121 -23.00 -10.36 -14.42
C ARG A 121 -22.11 -11.60 -14.57
N GLY A 122 -22.00 -12.39 -13.49
CA GLY A 122 -21.18 -13.59 -13.41
C GLY A 122 -19.71 -13.33 -13.05
N THR A 123 -19.25 -12.08 -13.06
CA THR A 123 -17.87 -11.73 -12.67
C THR A 123 -17.64 -12.12 -11.20
N PRO A 124 -16.58 -12.89 -10.90
CA PRO A 124 -16.25 -13.26 -9.54
C PRO A 124 -15.69 -12.07 -8.78
N VAL A 125 -16.12 -11.92 -7.52
CA VAL A 125 -15.65 -10.87 -6.62
C VAL A 125 -15.20 -11.46 -5.28
N VAL A 126 -14.37 -10.71 -4.57
CA VAL A 126 -14.06 -10.93 -3.17
C VAL A 126 -14.61 -9.73 -2.39
N PHE A 127 -15.45 -10.01 -1.41
CA PHE A 127 -15.94 -9.01 -0.49
C PHE A 127 -14.97 -8.84 0.68
N LYS A 128 -14.57 -7.60 0.93
CA LYS A 128 -13.87 -7.18 2.13
C LYS A 128 -14.89 -6.52 3.06
N VAL A 129 -15.14 -7.15 4.20
CA VAL A 129 -16.21 -6.75 5.12
C VAL A 129 -15.61 -6.16 6.37
N TYR A 130 -15.86 -4.86 6.56
CA TYR A 130 -15.50 -4.12 7.76
C TYR A 130 -16.64 -4.22 8.76
N PRO A 131 -16.34 -4.52 10.03
CA PRO A 131 -17.35 -4.52 11.08
C PRO A 131 -17.92 -3.11 11.26
N GLY A 132 -19.23 -2.99 11.45
CA GLY A 132 -19.85 -1.70 11.72
C GLY A 132 -19.43 -1.11 13.07
N GLN A 133 -19.70 0.18 13.27
CA GLN A 133 -19.26 0.97 14.43
C GLN A 133 -19.46 0.33 15.80
N ARG A 134 -20.53 -0.47 15.98
CA ARG A 134 -20.83 -1.16 17.26
C ARG A 134 -19.80 -2.22 17.63
N THR A 135 -19.17 -2.85 16.64
CA THR A 135 -18.22 -3.95 16.82
C THR A 135 -16.79 -3.52 16.48
N GLY A 136 -16.61 -2.72 15.42
CA GLY A 136 -15.30 -2.26 14.95
C GLY A 136 -14.89 -0.87 15.43
N GLY A 137 -15.75 -0.18 16.17
CA GLY A 137 -15.53 1.21 16.55
C GLY A 137 -15.51 2.16 15.35
N ILE A 138 -15.17 3.42 15.62
CA ILE A 138 -15.04 4.47 14.58
C ILE A 138 -13.91 4.15 13.60
N GLU A 139 -12.91 3.39 14.05
CA GLU A 139 -11.75 3.02 13.26
C GLU A 139 -12.13 2.17 12.04
N ALA A 140 -12.97 1.14 12.20
CA ALA A 140 -13.39 0.29 11.09
C ALA A 140 -14.10 1.09 9.97
N ASP A 141 -14.98 2.03 10.35
CA ASP A 141 -15.67 2.90 9.40
C ASP A 141 -14.69 3.85 8.69
N MET A 142 -13.71 4.39 9.42
CA MET A 142 -12.66 5.23 8.83
C MET A 142 -11.82 4.45 7.83
N MET A 143 -11.44 3.22 8.14
CA MET A 143 -10.66 2.36 7.25
C MET A 143 -11.44 1.98 5.99
N ALA A 144 -12.71 1.59 6.14
CA ALA A 144 -13.59 1.25 5.01
C ALA A 144 -13.79 2.47 4.09
N ALA A 145 -14.10 3.62 4.68
CA ALA A 145 -14.29 4.86 3.92
C ALA A 145 -13.00 5.30 3.23
N ASN A 146 -11.84 5.17 3.88
CA ASN A 146 -10.56 5.52 3.28
C ASN A 146 -10.21 4.60 2.11
N GLU A 147 -10.39 3.29 2.25
CA GLU A 147 -10.14 2.32 1.17
C GLU A 147 -11.06 2.58 -0.03
N LEU A 148 -12.36 2.79 0.22
CA LEU A 148 -13.33 3.14 -0.82
C LEU A 148 -12.93 4.43 -1.55
N ASN A 149 -12.57 5.48 -0.81
CA ASN A 149 -12.17 6.76 -1.38
C ASN A 149 -10.85 6.67 -2.18
N ALA A 150 -9.88 5.88 -1.70
CA ALA A 150 -8.62 5.66 -2.39
C ALA A 150 -8.86 4.99 -3.76
N HIS A 151 -9.63 3.89 -3.78
CA HIS A 151 -10.00 3.22 -5.02
C HIS A 151 -10.84 4.10 -5.95
N ALA A 152 -11.84 4.82 -5.42
CA ALA A 152 -12.66 5.72 -6.22
C ALA A 152 -11.83 6.83 -6.88
N SER A 153 -10.83 7.37 -6.17
CA SER A 153 -9.89 8.36 -6.69
C SER A 153 -9.02 7.77 -7.80
N LEU A 154 -8.38 6.61 -7.55
CA LEU A 154 -7.46 5.96 -8.46
C LEU A 154 -8.13 5.37 -9.71
N GLN A 155 -9.43 5.11 -9.65
CA GLN A 155 -10.25 4.55 -10.74
C GLN A 155 -11.12 5.61 -11.45
N SER A 156 -10.97 6.89 -11.10
CA SER A 156 -11.84 7.96 -11.63
C SER A 156 -11.56 8.29 -13.11
N SER A 157 -10.35 8.01 -13.62
CA SER A 157 -10.01 8.22 -15.03
C SER A 157 -10.24 6.94 -15.84
N SER A 158 -11.03 7.03 -16.91
CA SER A 158 -11.31 5.88 -17.79
C SER A 158 -10.19 5.60 -18.80
N LYS A 159 -9.21 6.50 -18.93
CA LYS A 159 -8.09 6.39 -19.88
C LYS A 159 -6.84 5.75 -19.28
N ASP A 160 -6.66 5.77 -17.96
CA ASP A 160 -5.41 5.39 -17.30
C ASP A 160 -5.59 4.31 -16.22
N THR A 161 -6.54 3.37 -16.34
CA THR A 161 -6.69 2.34 -15.30
C THR A 161 -5.47 1.43 -15.20
N CYS A 162 -4.75 1.50 -14.08
CA CYS A 162 -3.58 0.67 -13.81
C CYS A 162 -3.96 -0.80 -13.57
N GLN A 163 -3.46 -1.71 -14.41
CA GLN A 163 -3.71 -3.15 -14.26
C GLN A 163 -3.04 -3.76 -13.03
N ASN A 164 -2.06 -3.05 -12.44
CA ASN A 164 -1.32 -3.45 -11.25
C ASN A 164 -1.94 -2.92 -9.94
N LEU A 165 -3.17 -2.43 -9.99
CA LEU A 165 -3.99 -2.16 -8.81
C LEU A 165 -5.23 -3.06 -8.80
N LEU A 166 -5.64 -3.49 -7.61
CA LEU A 166 -6.86 -4.27 -7.44
C LEU A 166 -8.08 -3.40 -7.78
N MET A 167 -9.02 -3.94 -8.54
CA MET A 167 -10.19 -3.20 -8.99
C MET A 167 -11.34 -3.30 -8.00
N LEU A 168 -11.76 -2.17 -7.44
CA LEU A 168 -13.01 -2.03 -6.71
C LEU A 168 -14.17 -1.95 -7.72
N VAL A 169 -15.11 -2.88 -7.61
CA VAL A 169 -16.29 -2.96 -8.49
C VAL A 169 -17.51 -2.30 -7.86
N GLY A 170 -17.57 -2.27 -6.53
CA GLY A 170 -18.69 -1.69 -5.83
C GLY A 170 -18.55 -1.81 -4.32
N GLY A 171 -19.60 -1.41 -3.62
CA GLY A 171 -19.69 -1.58 -2.18
C GLY A 171 -21.02 -1.10 -1.64
N PHE A 172 -21.41 -1.64 -0.50
CA PHE A 172 -22.68 -1.32 0.15
C PHE A 172 -22.57 -1.40 1.68
N GLU A 173 -23.49 -0.74 2.35
CA GLU A 173 -23.64 -0.81 3.80
C GLU A 173 -24.86 -1.67 4.15
N THR A 174 -24.72 -2.55 5.16
CA THR A 174 -25.83 -3.36 5.66
C THR A 174 -26.61 -2.63 6.74
N LYS A 175 -27.80 -3.13 7.09
CA LYS A 175 -28.60 -2.58 8.20
C LYS A 175 -27.90 -2.65 9.57
N THR A 176 -26.87 -3.50 9.70
CA THR A 176 -26.05 -3.62 10.92
C THR A 176 -24.90 -2.61 10.94
N GLY A 177 -24.73 -1.81 9.87
CA GLY A 177 -23.66 -0.82 9.71
C GLY A 177 -22.35 -1.40 9.17
N GLU A 178 -22.33 -2.67 8.77
CA GLU A 178 -21.12 -3.26 8.16
C GLU A 178 -20.90 -2.68 6.77
N GLN A 179 -19.64 -2.35 6.46
CA GLN A 179 -19.25 -1.86 5.15
C GLN A 179 -18.68 -3.00 4.32
N TRP A 180 -19.30 -3.29 3.20
CA TRP A 180 -18.93 -4.38 2.29
C TRP A 180 -18.33 -3.77 1.03
N LEU A 181 -17.03 -3.97 0.80
CA LEU A 181 -16.34 -3.53 -0.41
C LEU A 181 -16.12 -4.73 -1.34
N ALA A 182 -16.56 -4.62 -2.59
CA ALA A 182 -16.52 -5.69 -3.58
C ALA A 182 -15.36 -5.48 -4.56
N PHE A 183 -14.36 -6.35 -4.52
CA PHE A 183 -13.20 -6.30 -5.41
C PHE A 183 -13.28 -7.39 -6.47
N ARG A 184 -12.84 -7.10 -7.70
CA ARG A 184 -12.75 -8.11 -8.75
C ARG A 184 -11.77 -9.21 -8.34
N ASN A 185 -12.18 -10.47 -8.47
CA ASN A 185 -11.34 -11.60 -8.08
C ASN A 185 -10.35 -11.95 -9.20
N ASP A 186 -9.23 -11.22 -9.26
CA ASP A 186 -8.19 -11.36 -10.27
C ASP A 186 -7.06 -12.34 -9.88
N GLY A 187 -7.13 -12.93 -8.69
CA GLY A 187 -6.10 -13.82 -8.17
C GLY A 187 -6.41 -14.28 -6.75
N LYS A 188 -5.94 -15.49 -6.43
CA LYS A 188 -6.18 -16.12 -5.12
C LYS A 188 -4.95 -16.16 -4.22
N TYR A 189 -3.78 -15.93 -4.80
CA TYR A 189 -2.50 -16.01 -4.10
C TYR A 189 -2.00 -14.61 -3.79
N SER A 190 -1.21 -14.49 -2.73
CA SER A 190 -0.39 -13.33 -2.45
C SER A 190 1.08 -13.57 -2.79
N ALA A 191 1.90 -12.50 -2.80
CA ALA A 191 3.34 -12.67 -2.92
C ALA A 191 3.94 -13.42 -1.71
N ALA A 192 3.31 -13.32 -0.53
CA ALA A 192 3.66 -14.13 0.64
C ALA A 192 3.38 -15.63 0.41
N ASP A 193 2.23 -15.97 -0.18
CA ASP A 193 1.89 -17.36 -0.52
C ASP A 193 2.87 -17.95 -1.53
N TYR A 194 3.25 -17.16 -2.55
CA TYR A 194 4.28 -17.56 -3.52
C TYR A 194 5.62 -17.83 -2.84
N ALA A 195 6.10 -16.89 -2.01
CA ALA A 195 7.39 -17.00 -1.36
C ALA A 195 7.44 -18.22 -0.44
N LYS A 196 6.37 -18.44 0.35
CA LYS A 196 6.22 -19.63 1.20
C LYS A 196 6.19 -20.92 0.41
N PHE A 197 5.35 -21.00 -0.63
CA PHE A 197 5.27 -22.18 -1.49
C PHE A 197 6.63 -22.53 -2.11
N THR A 198 7.37 -21.52 -2.53
CA THR A 198 8.66 -21.68 -3.20
C THR A 198 9.76 -22.10 -2.23
N SER A 199 9.82 -21.53 -1.02
CA SER A 199 10.80 -21.93 0.00
C SER A 199 10.56 -23.35 0.52
N GLU A 200 9.29 -23.74 0.70
CA GLU A 200 8.92 -25.11 1.07
C GLU A 200 9.28 -26.12 -0.04
N LYS A 201 9.13 -25.71 -1.31
CA LYS A 201 9.57 -26.51 -2.47
C LYS A 201 11.09 -26.69 -2.47
N ASN A 202 11.86 -25.65 -2.12
CA ASN A 202 13.33 -25.76 -2.00
C ASN A 202 13.72 -26.77 -0.92
N SER A 203 13.16 -26.67 0.30
CA SER A 203 13.45 -27.60 1.40
C SER A 203 13.23 -29.07 1.01
N LYS A 204 12.13 -29.37 0.29
CA LYS A 204 11.84 -30.73 -0.18
C LYS A 204 12.82 -31.22 -1.25
N SER A 205 13.36 -30.31 -2.07
CA SER A 205 14.37 -30.66 -3.07
C SER A 205 15.72 -30.98 -2.42
N TYR A 206 16.09 -30.29 -1.33
CA TYR A 206 17.32 -30.57 -0.59
C TYR A 206 17.24 -31.88 0.23
N SER A 207 16.06 -32.22 0.78
CA SER A 207 15.87 -33.49 1.48
C SER A 207 15.93 -34.71 0.55
N ASN A 208 15.47 -34.55 -0.70
CA ASN A 208 15.52 -35.59 -1.73
C ASN A 208 16.84 -35.48 -2.51
N LYS A 209 17.93 -35.98 -1.91
CA LYS A 209 19.30 -35.99 -2.48
C LYS A 209 19.44 -36.57 -3.90
N ASP A 210 18.42 -37.25 -4.42
CA ASP A 210 18.41 -37.86 -5.76
C ASP A 210 18.31 -36.86 -6.93
N ASN A 211 17.86 -35.62 -6.72
CA ASN A 211 17.74 -34.60 -7.79
C ASN A 211 18.95 -33.65 -7.91
N SER A 212 20.01 -33.86 -7.12
CA SER A 212 21.18 -32.97 -7.06
C SER A 212 22.12 -33.08 -8.27
N TRP A 213 21.96 -34.08 -9.14
CA TRP A 213 22.89 -34.38 -10.24
C TRP A 213 22.64 -33.57 -11.52
N ASN A 214 21.46 -32.96 -11.69
CA ASN A 214 21.12 -32.22 -12.91
C ASN A 214 21.36 -30.71 -12.75
N LEU A 215 22.62 -30.29 -12.94
CA LEU A 215 23.04 -28.87 -12.95
C LEU A 215 22.19 -28.02 -13.89
N PHE A 216 21.81 -28.55 -15.05
CA PHE A 216 21.00 -27.84 -16.05
C PHE A 216 19.59 -27.53 -15.53
N GLU A 217 18.94 -28.48 -14.85
CA GLU A 217 17.62 -28.26 -14.25
C GLU A 217 17.66 -27.25 -13.09
N ARG A 218 18.75 -27.23 -12.31
CA ARG A 218 18.93 -26.25 -11.22
C ARG A 218 19.11 -24.84 -11.78
N GLU A 219 19.96 -24.67 -12.80
CA GLU A 219 20.14 -23.37 -13.46
C GLU A 219 18.85 -22.87 -14.13
N GLU A 220 18.12 -23.74 -14.82
CA GLU A 220 16.83 -23.38 -15.43
C GLU A 220 15.77 -23.01 -14.39
N THR A 221 15.75 -23.71 -13.25
CA THR A 221 14.84 -23.36 -12.13
C THR A 221 15.19 -21.99 -11.56
N PHE A 222 16.48 -21.72 -11.33
CA PHE A 222 16.95 -20.42 -10.87
C PHE A 222 16.58 -19.29 -11.84
N LYS A 223 16.78 -19.48 -13.15
CA LYS A 223 16.39 -18.51 -14.19
C LYS A 223 14.89 -18.22 -14.18
N ARG A 224 14.04 -19.26 -14.09
CA ARG A 224 12.58 -19.09 -14.04
C ARG A 224 12.14 -18.35 -12.79
N ARG A 225 12.71 -18.70 -11.63
CA ARG A 225 12.44 -18.02 -10.36
C ARG A 225 12.84 -16.55 -10.42
N ARG A 226 14.06 -16.26 -10.91
CA ARG A 226 14.54 -14.90 -11.17
C ARG A 226 13.54 -14.12 -12.02
N TYR A 227 13.14 -14.66 -13.17
CA TYR A 227 12.20 -14.01 -14.07
C TYR A 227 10.84 -13.74 -13.40
N PHE A 228 10.32 -14.72 -12.66
CA PHE A 228 9.06 -14.57 -11.92
C PHE A 228 9.15 -13.47 -10.86
N VAL A 229 10.21 -13.47 -10.04
CA VAL A 229 10.42 -12.48 -8.97
C VAL A 229 10.61 -11.07 -9.54
N ILE A 230 11.41 -10.90 -10.59
CA ILE A 230 11.58 -9.60 -11.26
C ILE A 230 10.26 -9.11 -11.84
N ARG A 231 9.47 -9.98 -12.47
CA ARG A 231 8.13 -9.60 -12.96
C ARG A 231 7.17 -9.21 -11.85
N LEU A 232 7.21 -9.93 -10.72
CA LEU A 232 6.42 -9.61 -9.54
C LEU A 232 6.77 -8.19 -9.04
N LEU A 233 8.06 -7.94 -8.83
CA LEU A 233 8.57 -6.65 -8.36
C LEU A 233 8.20 -5.52 -9.33
N ARG A 234 8.44 -5.70 -10.63
CA ARG A 234 8.08 -4.70 -11.65
C ARG A 234 6.58 -4.36 -11.60
N GLY A 235 5.70 -5.35 -11.49
CA GLY A 235 4.27 -5.12 -11.39
C GLY A 235 3.90 -4.33 -10.12
N ALA A 236 4.47 -4.70 -8.97
CA ALA A 236 4.24 -3.97 -7.72
C ALA A 236 4.72 -2.52 -7.80
N ILE A 237 5.93 -2.27 -8.29
CA ILE A 237 6.47 -0.91 -8.43
C ILE A 237 5.71 -0.11 -9.50
N THR A 238 5.21 -0.75 -10.56
CA THR A 238 4.35 -0.09 -11.57
C THR A 238 3.05 0.40 -10.93
N GLY A 239 2.41 -0.43 -10.09
CA GLY A 239 1.24 -0.02 -9.31
C GLY A 239 1.55 1.16 -8.38
N LEU A 240 2.71 1.12 -7.72
CA LEU A 240 3.14 2.17 -6.79
C LEU A 240 3.44 3.49 -7.52
N ALA A 241 4.13 3.44 -8.65
CA ALA A 241 4.41 4.60 -9.50
C ALA A 241 3.10 5.27 -9.95
N TYR A 242 2.12 4.48 -10.37
CA TYR A 242 0.80 4.98 -10.72
C TYR A 242 0.12 5.69 -9.54
N MET A 243 0.17 5.12 -8.33
CA MET A 243 -0.38 5.77 -7.14
C MET A 243 0.31 7.11 -6.86
N HIS A 244 1.64 7.15 -6.92
CA HIS A 244 2.44 8.36 -6.68
C HIS A 244 2.15 9.47 -7.70
N ASP A 245 1.94 9.11 -8.97
CA ASP A 245 1.54 10.04 -10.04
C ASP A 245 0.13 10.62 -9.82
N HIS A 246 -0.73 9.89 -9.09
CA HIS A 246 -2.09 10.30 -8.73
C HIS A 246 -2.19 10.88 -7.31
N ASP A 247 -1.07 11.38 -6.75
CA ASP A 247 -0.99 11.96 -5.41
C ASP A 247 -1.55 11.02 -4.31
N ARG A 248 -1.27 9.73 -4.42
CA ARG A 248 -1.67 8.70 -3.45
C ARG A 248 -0.47 7.90 -2.96
N LEU A 249 -0.44 7.65 -1.66
CA LEU A 249 0.50 6.72 -1.02
C LEU A 249 -0.18 5.39 -0.70
N HIS A 250 0.61 4.32 -0.59
CA HIS A 250 0.13 2.99 -0.18
C HIS A 250 0.13 2.79 1.34
N GLN A 251 1.27 3.04 2.01
CA GLN A 251 1.42 3.03 3.48
C GLN A 251 1.13 1.71 4.20
N SER A 252 1.25 0.60 3.47
CA SER A 252 0.98 -0.75 3.98
C SER A 252 1.57 -1.82 3.05
N LEU A 253 2.59 -1.43 2.27
CA LEU A 253 3.16 -2.27 1.23
C LEU A 253 3.96 -3.40 1.85
N GLY A 254 3.65 -4.61 1.41
CA GLY A 254 4.29 -5.84 1.87
C GLY A 254 3.86 -7.05 1.05
N PRO A 255 4.41 -8.24 1.31
CA PRO A 255 4.16 -9.41 0.48
C PRO A 255 2.69 -9.87 0.49
N SER A 256 1.95 -9.60 1.57
CA SER A 256 0.52 -9.89 1.67
C SER A 256 -0.37 -8.86 0.98
N SER A 257 0.15 -7.65 0.66
CA SER A 257 -0.60 -6.58 -0.01
C SER A 257 -0.59 -6.70 -1.54
N ILE A 258 -0.03 -7.79 -2.09
CA ILE A 258 0.11 -8.00 -3.53
C ILE A 258 -0.63 -9.27 -3.91
N VAL A 259 -1.65 -9.16 -4.76
CA VAL A 259 -2.41 -10.28 -5.31
C VAL A 259 -1.77 -10.78 -6.60
N LEU A 260 -1.66 -12.10 -6.72
CA LEU A 260 -1.13 -12.80 -7.89
C LEU A 260 -2.19 -13.69 -8.51
N ASN A 261 -2.29 -13.66 -9.84
CA ASN A 261 -3.16 -14.54 -10.62
C ASN A 261 -2.59 -15.97 -10.76
N THR A 262 -1.27 -16.13 -10.66
CA THR A 262 -0.59 -17.43 -10.68
C THR A 262 0.65 -17.38 -9.79
N ILE A 263 1.05 -18.53 -9.25
CA ILE A 263 2.33 -18.75 -8.55
C ILE A 263 3.25 -19.72 -9.31
N ALA A 264 2.82 -20.16 -10.49
CA ALA A 264 3.60 -21.05 -11.33
C ALA A 264 4.70 -20.26 -12.06
N GLU A 265 5.96 -20.48 -11.68
CA GLU A 265 7.13 -19.78 -12.26
C GLU A 265 7.22 -19.93 -13.80
N ARG A 266 6.70 -21.03 -14.37
CA ARG A 266 6.63 -21.25 -15.82
C ARG A 266 5.61 -20.36 -16.54
N GLU A 267 4.61 -19.88 -15.82
CA GLU A 267 3.56 -18.99 -16.33
C GLU A 267 3.87 -17.52 -16.04
N ALA A 268 5.11 -17.20 -15.62
CA ALA A 268 5.55 -15.84 -15.33
C ALA A 268 5.16 -14.85 -16.44
N VAL A 269 5.12 -15.29 -17.70
CA VAL A 269 4.72 -14.46 -18.86
C VAL A 269 3.32 -13.85 -18.70
N TYR A 270 2.42 -14.53 -18.00
CA TYR A 270 1.04 -14.12 -17.73
C TYR A 270 0.84 -13.54 -16.32
N LEU A 271 1.91 -13.40 -15.53
CA LEU A 271 1.84 -12.86 -14.18
C LEU A 271 1.46 -11.37 -14.23
N VAL A 272 0.38 -11.01 -13.52
CA VAL A 272 -0.07 -9.63 -13.31
C VAL A 272 -0.21 -9.39 -11.80
N PRO A 273 0.84 -8.87 -11.14
CA PRO A 273 0.80 -8.51 -9.72
C PRO A 273 -0.08 -7.28 -9.49
N ARG A 274 -0.91 -7.29 -8.45
CA ARG A 274 -1.81 -6.18 -8.13
C ARG A 274 -1.71 -5.74 -6.67
N LEU A 275 -1.47 -4.45 -6.43
CA LEU A 275 -1.51 -3.88 -5.08
C LEU A 275 -2.96 -3.85 -4.57
N ARG A 276 -3.13 -4.08 -3.27
CA ARG A 276 -4.40 -4.05 -2.55
C ARG A 276 -4.20 -3.48 -1.14
N ASP A 277 -5.26 -3.45 -0.33
CA ASP A 277 -5.23 -3.03 1.07
C ASP A 277 -4.95 -1.54 1.27
N LEU A 278 -5.72 -0.71 0.55
CA LEU A 278 -5.60 0.76 0.56
C LEU A 278 -6.28 1.46 1.74
N ALA A 279 -6.66 0.73 2.80
CA ALA A 279 -7.26 1.31 4.01
C ALA A 279 -6.38 2.37 4.70
N PHE A 280 -5.06 2.29 4.58
CA PHE A 280 -4.13 3.29 5.11
C PHE A 280 -3.61 4.26 4.04
N SER A 281 -4.12 4.18 2.80
CA SER A 281 -3.69 5.05 1.72
C SER A 281 -3.89 6.52 2.08
N VAL A 282 -2.91 7.36 1.74
CA VAL A 282 -2.91 8.78 2.09
C VAL A 282 -2.96 9.62 0.82
N ASP A 283 -3.81 10.64 0.83
CA ASP A 283 -3.87 11.67 -0.20
C ASP A 283 -2.82 12.74 0.09
N ILE A 284 -1.89 12.95 -0.84
CA ILE A 284 -0.75 13.86 -0.68
C ILE A 284 -0.86 15.11 -1.55
N ARG A 285 -2.05 15.42 -2.06
CA ARG A 285 -2.31 16.72 -2.67
C ARG A 285 -2.02 17.84 -1.67
N ILE A 286 -1.40 18.91 -2.15
CA ILE A 286 -0.90 20.02 -1.32
C ILE A 286 -1.99 20.57 -0.40
N SER A 287 -3.20 20.78 -0.93
CA SER A 287 -4.35 21.28 -0.17
C SER A 287 -4.72 20.40 1.03
N ASN A 288 -4.56 19.08 0.91
CA ASN A 288 -4.90 18.14 1.98
C ASN A 288 -3.81 18.09 3.06
N LEU A 289 -2.57 18.44 2.73
CA LEU A 289 -1.48 18.51 3.69
C LEU A 289 -1.55 19.77 4.57
N GLU A 290 -2.25 20.80 4.10
CA GLU A 290 -2.47 22.07 4.80
C GLU A 290 -3.66 22.02 5.78
N ASP A 291 -4.75 21.34 5.41
CA ASP A 291 -6.03 21.33 6.14
C ASP A 291 -6.10 20.37 7.37
N GLY A 292 -4.97 19.73 7.70
CA GLY A 292 -4.85 18.87 8.87
C GLY A 292 -4.80 17.38 8.52
N LEU A 293 -4.01 16.66 9.30
CA LEU A 293 -3.59 15.29 8.98
C LEU A 293 -4.57 14.29 9.59
N GLY A 294 -5.21 13.46 8.75
CA GLY A 294 -6.21 12.49 9.21
C GLY A 294 -5.62 11.47 10.19
N LYS A 295 -6.45 10.96 11.13
CA LYS A 295 -5.99 10.05 12.21
C LYS A 295 -5.21 8.83 11.71
N LEU A 296 -5.61 8.22 10.60
CA LEU A 296 -4.93 7.05 10.00
C LEU A 296 -3.50 7.38 9.53
N SER A 297 -3.25 8.65 9.18
CA SER A 297 -1.95 9.12 8.66
C SER A 297 -1.08 9.80 9.72
N GLU A 298 -1.57 9.96 10.96
CA GLU A 298 -0.86 10.68 12.02
C GLU A 298 0.54 10.10 12.27
N GLY A 299 0.63 8.78 12.23
CA GLY A 299 1.87 8.04 12.35
C GLY A 299 2.93 8.38 11.29
N LEU A 300 2.53 8.39 10.02
CA LEU A 300 3.38 8.80 8.90
C LEU A 300 3.94 10.21 9.12
N TRP A 301 3.07 11.14 9.51
CA TRP A 301 3.48 12.53 9.63
C TRP A 301 4.33 12.84 10.86
N ARG A 302 4.16 12.08 11.95
CA ARG A 302 5.12 12.12 13.07
C ARG A 302 6.51 11.70 12.61
N ARG A 303 6.63 10.63 11.81
CA ARG A 303 7.92 10.21 11.22
C ARG A 303 8.48 11.27 10.27
N ALA A 304 7.64 11.87 9.44
CA ALA A 304 8.05 12.94 8.53
C ALA A 304 8.69 14.12 9.30
N ILE A 305 8.02 14.59 10.35
CA ILE A 305 8.52 15.68 11.20
C ILE A 305 9.83 15.28 11.89
N ALA A 306 9.93 14.05 12.41
CA ALA A 306 11.16 13.53 13.02
C ALA A 306 12.34 13.45 12.02
N ALA A 307 12.06 13.18 10.75
CA ALA A 307 13.04 13.20 9.66
C ALA A 307 13.35 14.62 9.11
N GLY A 308 12.77 15.66 9.72
CA GLY A 308 12.97 17.05 9.35
C GLY A 308 12.16 17.51 8.13
N ALA A 309 11.04 16.86 7.83
CA ALA A 309 10.10 17.29 6.79
C ALA A 309 8.98 18.15 7.40
N PHE A 310 9.11 19.47 7.32
CA PHE A 310 8.21 20.41 7.99
C PHE A 310 7.22 21.07 7.04
N THR A 311 7.64 21.33 5.81
CA THR A 311 6.79 21.94 4.77
C THR A 311 5.87 20.90 4.11
N PRO A 312 4.74 21.32 3.51
CA PRO A 312 3.89 20.41 2.73
C PRO A 312 4.65 19.66 1.63
N MET A 313 5.60 20.32 0.97
CA MET A 313 6.43 19.73 -0.08
C MET A 313 7.37 18.65 0.46
N GLU A 314 8.03 18.92 1.58
CA GLU A 314 8.89 17.93 2.22
C GLU A 314 8.09 16.75 2.76
N LYS A 315 6.89 16.99 3.31
CA LYS A 315 5.98 15.91 3.75
C LYS A 315 5.55 15.04 2.58
N ARG A 316 5.18 15.65 1.44
CA ARG A 316 4.88 14.91 0.20
C ARG A 316 6.07 14.04 -0.22
N ALA A 317 7.27 14.63 -0.28
CA ALA A 317 8.49 13.90 -0.64
C ALA A 317 8.82 12.78 0.36
N PHE A 318 8.64 13.03 1.66
CA PHE A 318 8.82 12.03 2.70
C PHE A 318 7.87 10.86 2.52
N GLY A 319 6.57 11.10 2.34
CA GLY A 319 5.59 10.03 2.18
C GLY A 319 5.85 9.15 0.95
N ILE A 320 6.24 9.75 -0.18
CA ILE A 320 6.67 9.00 -1.37
C ILE A 320 7.91 8.14 -1.03
N ALA A 321 8.90 8.73 -0.36
CA ALA A 321 10.12 8.03 0.04
C ALA A 321 9.89 6.95 1.12
N ASP A 322 8.82 7.06 1.91
CA ASP A 322 8.41 6.06 2.91
C ASP A 322 7.81 4.82 2.22
N ASP A 323 6.94 5.01 1.23
CA ASP A 323 6.46 3.91 0.37
C ASP A 323 7.62 3.20 -0.36
N ILE A 324 8.64 3.94 -0.80
CA ILE A 324 9.84 3.37 -1.45
C ILE A 324 10.67 2.55 -0.48
N TYR A 325 10.71 2.93 0.80
CA TYR A 325 11.36 2.15 1.83
C TYR A 325 10.65 0.80 2.03
N GLU A 326 9.31 0.81 2.16
CA GLU A 326 8.52 -0.42 2.23
C GLU A 326 8.72 -1.30 0.97
N ALA A 327 8.81 -0.67 -0.20
CA ALA A 327 9.12 -1.37 -1.45
C ALA A 327 10.53 -2.00 -1.44
N GLY A 328 11.50 -1.37 -0.78
CA GLY A 328 12.83 -1.91 -0.58
C GLY A 328 12.82 -3.15 0.32
N LEU A 329 12.03 -3.12 1.39
CA LEU A 329 11.82 -4.29 2.26
C LEU A 329 11.11 -5.43 1.53
N LEU A 330 10.14 -5.12 0.68
CA LEU A 330 9.50 -6.10 -0.21
C LEU A 330 10.51 -6.72 -1.18
N LEU A 331 11.40 -5.92 -1.77
CA LEU A 331 12.47 -6.42 -2.63
C LEU A 331 13.36 -7.39 -1.87
N ALA A 332 13.83 -7.00 -0.69
CA ALA A 332 14.64 -7.85 0.15
C ALA A 332 13.89 -9.16 0.46
N TYR A 333 12.61 -9.09 0.85
CA TYR A 333 11.80 -10.27 1.15
C TYR A 333 11.73 -11.23 -0.05
N LEU A 334 11.46 -10.71 -1.25
CA LEU A 334 11.36 -11.51 -2.48
C LEU A 334 12.71 -11.98 -3.02
N ALA A 335 13.82 -11.35 -2.63
CA ALA A 335 15.17 -11.79 -2.94
C ALA A 335 15.64 -12.94 -2.04
N PHE A 336 15.22 -12.96 -0.78
CA PHE A 336 15.66 -13.97 0.18
C PHE A 336 14.69 -15.15 0.27
N VAL A 337 13.41 -14.92 0.59
CA VAL A 337 12.50 -16.02 0.98
C VAL A 337 12.31 -17.05 -0.14
N PRO A 338 12.01 -16.68 -1.40
CA PRO A 338 11.84 -17.67 -2.48
C PRO A 338 13.13 -18.42 -2.85
N PHE A 339 14.30 -17.89 -2.53
CA PHE A 339 15.60 -18.45 -2.88
C PHE A 339 16.25 -19.25 -1.75
N CYS A 340 15.68 -19.23 -0.55
CA CYS A 340 16.17 -19.99 0.60
C CYS A 340 15.26 -21.19 0.89
N GLU A 341 15.73 -22.08 1.77
CA GLU A 341 14.89 -23.10 2.40
C GLU A 341 13.88 -22.46 3.37
N ALA A 342 12.73 -23.11 3.57
CA ALA A 342 11.73 -22.68 4.53
C ALA A 342 12.31 -22.61 5.95
N GLY A 343 12.06 -21.50 6.64
CA GLY A 343 12.52 -21.27 8.01
C GLY A 343 13.92 -20.67 8.14
N ILE A 344 14.67 -20.52 7.04
CA ILE A 344 15.97 -19.82 7.06
C ILE A 344 15.79 -18.31 7.18
N MET A 345 14.89 -17.75 6.36
CA MET A 345 14.55 -16.33 6.37
C MET A 345 13.04 -16.15 6.42
N ASP A 346 12.62 -15.20 7.23
CA ASP A 346 11.27 -14.64 7.29
C ASP A 346 11.36 -13.10 7.33
N THR A 347 10.21 -12.42 7.24
CA THR A 347 10.15 -10.95 7.23
C THR A 347 10.85 -10.30 8.43
N LEU A 348 10.62 -10.82 9.65
CA LEU A 348 11.19 -10.25 10.87
C LEU A 348 12.70 -10.53 10.96
N SER A 349 13.12 -11.74 10.61
CA SER A 349 14.53 -12.13 10.59
C SER A 349 15.32 -11.28 9.59
N LEU A 350 14.78 -11.06 8.40
CA LEU A 350 15.38 -10.22 7.37
C LEU A 350 15.48 -8.75 7.80
N GLN A 351 14.41 -8.22 8.39
CA GLN A 351 14.39 -6.85 8.88
C GLN A 351 15.42 -6.65 10.00
N ARG A 352 15.49 -7.57 10.97
CA ARG A 352 16.50 -7.53 12.04
C ARG A 352 17.92 -7.59 11.49
N LEU A 353 18.17 -8.46 10.51
CA LEU A 353 19.48 -8.60 9.87
C LEU A 353 19.92 -7.27 9.24
N ILE A 354 19.07 -6.70 8.38
CA ILE A 354 19.40 -5.51 7.60
C ILE A 354 19.41 -4.25 8.46
N GLU A 355 18.37 -4.02 9.26
CA GLU A 355 18.19 -2.75 10.00
C GLU A 355 18.92 -2.75 11.35
N SER A 356 18.91 -3.86 12.09
CA SER A 356 19.45 -3.89 13.46
C SER A 356 20.89 -4.39 13.52
N THR A 357 21.19 -5.50 12.86
CA THR A 357 22.51 -6.14 12.93
C THR A 357 23.52 -5.38 12.08
N PHE A 358 23.23 -5.16 10.80
CA PHE A 358 24.15 -4.48 9.88
C PHE A 358 23.87 -2.99 9.71
N ARG A 359 22.78 -2.46 10.29
CA ARG A 359 22.45 -1.03 10.27
C ARG A 359 22.49 -0.44 8.86
N LEU A 360 21.93 -1.17 7.90
CA LEU A 360 21.85 -0.83 6.47
C LEU A 360 23.21 -0.84 5.75
N ASP A 361 24.24 -1.46 6.33
CA ASP A 361 25.48 -1.79 5.62
C ASP A 361 25.28 -3.05 4.75
N PHE A 362 24.97 -2.81 3.48
CA PHE A 362 24.70 -3.88 2.53
C PHE A 362 25.94 -4.63 2.06
N GLU A 363 27.15 -4.05 2.17
CA GLU A 363 28.37 -4.81 1.84
C GLU A 363 28.67 -5.82 2.95
N ALA A 364 28.60 -5.38 4.22
CA ALA A 364 28.74 -6.29 5.36
C ALA A 364 27.61 -7.35 5.40
N THR A 365 26.38 -6.96 5.07
CA THR A 365 25.25 -7.90 4.96
C THR A 365 25.53 -8.95 3.87
N ARG A 366 26.02 -8.53 2.70
CA ARG A 366 26.36 -9.42 1.61
C ARG A 366 27.46 -10.40 2.00
N GLU A 367 28.55 -9.92 2.63
CA GLU A 367 29.65 -10.78 3.10
C GLU A 367 29.17 -11.83 4.10
N TYR A 368 28.32 -11.43 5.05
CA TYR A 368 27.70 -12.35 6.00
C TYR A 368 26.83 -13.40 5.30
N CYS A 369 25.96 -12.98 4.37
CA CYS A 369 25.10 -13.92 3.65
C CYS A 369 25.91 -14.85 2.73
N LEU A 370 27.02 -14.37 2.15
CA LEU A 370 27.89 -15.19 1.31
C LEU A 370 28.64 -16.27 2.11
N ALA A 371 28.85 -16.05 3.41
CA ALA A 371 29.46 -17.03 4.31
C ALA A 371 28.51 -18.15 4.76
N ASP A 372 27.21 -18.04 4.48
CA ASP A 372 26.20 -19.06 4.78
C ASP A 372 25.66 -19.67 3.48
N ASP A 373 26.06 -20.92 3.19
CA ASP A 373 25.67 -21.66 1.98
C ASP A 373 24.14 -21.71 1.76
N ARG A 374 23.35 -21.59 2.83
CA ARG A 374 21.87 -21.61 2.76
C ARG A 374 21.29 -20.32 2.14
N LEU A 375 22.09 -19.26 2.06
CA LEU A 375 21.73 -17.95 1.51
C LEU A 375 22.39 -17.70 0.15
N GLU A 376 23.22 -18.62 -0.35
CA GLU A 376 24.01 -18.46 -1.57
C GLU A 376 23.14 -18.09 -2.79
N GLU A 377 21.99 -18.74 -2.99
CA GLU A 377 21.12 -18.44 -4.13
C GLU A 377 20.49 -17.04 -4.06
N ALA A 378 20.19 -16.55 -2.86
CA ALA A 378 19.70 -15.19 -2.66
C ALA A 378 20.80 -14.15 -2.97
N VAL A 379 22.02 -14.40 -2.51
CA VAL A 379 23.19 -13.56 -2.83
C VAL A 379 23.46 -13.56 -4.33
N LYS A 380 23.44 -14.75 -4.96
CA LYS A 380 23.59 -14.90 -6.42
C LYS A 380 22.54 -14.13 -7.21
N PHE A 381 21.29 -14.07 -6.72
CA PHE A 381 20.24 -13.28 -7.33
C PHE A 381 20.51 -11.77 -7.21
N LEU A 382 20.91 -11.28 -6.04
CA LEU A 382 21.22 -9.86 -5.84
C LEU A 382 22.54 -9.41 -6.51
N ASP A 383 23.46 -10.34 -6.74
CA ASP A 383 24.75 -10.12 -7.42
C ASP A 383 24.63 -9.95 -8.93
N LEU A 384 23.45 -10.23 -9.50
CA LEU A 384 23.20 -10.06 -10.93
C LEU A 384 23.53 -8.64 -11.39
N SER A 385 24.04 -8.53 -12.62
CA SER A 385 24.35 -7.26 -13.28
C SER A 385 25.33 -6.39 -12.48
N ASP A 386 26.39 -7.05 -11.99
CA ASP A 386 27.42 -6.44 -11.14
C ASP A 386 26.83 -5.84 -9.86
N ARG A 387 26.28 -6.72 -9.01
CA ARG A 387 25.71 -6.36 -7.69
C ARG A 387 24.58 -5.34 -7.75
N ALA A 388 23.81 -5.31 -8.85
CA ALA A 388 22.75 -4.32 -9.04
C ALA A 388 21.62 -4.45 -8.02
N GLY A 389 21.31 -5.67 -7.55
CA GLY A 389 20.27 -5.88 -6.54
C GLY A 389 20.64 -5.24 -5.20
N TRP A 390 21.90 -5.40 -4.78
CA TRP A 390 22.42 -4.77 -3.56
C TRP A 390 22.45 -3.25 -3.64
N GLN A 391 22.90 -2.70 -4.76
CA GLN A 391 22.91 -1.25 -4.98
C GLN A 391 21.49 -0.66 -4.96
N LEU A 392 20.51 -1.36 -5.53
CA LEU A 392 19.12 -0.94 -5.50
C LEU A 392 18.55 -0.98 -4.07
N LEU A 393 18.82 -2.05 -3.31
CA LEU A 393 18.44 -2.14 -1.89
C LEU A 393 19.02 -0.98 -1.07
N GLN A 394 20.31 -0.69 -1.25
CA GLN A 394 20.97 0.41 -0.55
C GLN A 394 20.36 1.77 -0.89
N ALA A 395 19.95 1.99 -2.15
CA ALA A 395 19.29 3.21 -2.57
C ALA A 395 17.86 3.34 -1.99
N MET A 396 17.06 2.28 -2.04
CA MET A 396 15.68 2.28 -1.56
C MET A 396 15.58 2.37 -0.04
N LEU A 397 16.51 1.72 0.68
CA LEU A 397 16.55 1.67 2.14
C LEU A 397 17.47 2.75 2.75
N ASN A 398 17.79 3.80 2.00
CA ASN A 398 18.66 4.86 2.49
C ASN A 398 18.07 5.52 3.75
N PRO A 399 18.86 5.76 4.82
CA PRO A 399 18.38 6.45 6.02
C PRO A 399 17.85 7.85 5.73
N ASP A 400 18.49 8.56 4.80
CA ASP A 400 18.01 9.87 4.35
C ASP A 400 16.96 9.70 3.25
N PHE A 401 15.70 9.98 3.61
CA PHE A 401 14.57 9.85 2.68
C PHE A 401 14.75 10.67 1.40
N ARG A 402 15.52 11.76 1.45
CA ARG A 402 15.80 12.63 0.29
C ARG A 402 16.67 11.96 -0.77
N LYS A 403 17.40 10.91 -0.39
CA LYS A 403 18.29 10.15 -1.27
C LYS A 403 17.62 8.91 -1.87
N ARG A 404 16.41 8.58 -1.41
CA ARG A 404 15.67 7.43 -1.95
C ARG A 404 15.16 7.75 -3.36
N PRO A 405 15.20 6.79 -4.29
CA PRO A 405 14.69 6.97 -5.63
C PRO A 405 13.16 7.09 -5.61
N ILE A 406 12.57 7.68 -6.66
CA ILE A 406 11.14 7.55 -6.93
C ILE A 406 10.83 6.21 -7.61
N ALA A 407 9.57 5.77 -7.60
CA ALA A 407 9.16 4.49 -8.17
C ALA A 407 9.55 4.32 -9.65
N GLU A 408 9.45 5.39 -10.44
CA GLU A 408 9.88 5.39 -11.85
C GLU A 408 11.39 5.13 -12.01
N ALA A 409 12.22 5.70 -11.13
CA ALA A 409 13.66 5.45 -11.15
C ALA A 409 13.99 4.01 -10.74
N VAL A 410 13.20 3.41 -9.83
CA VAL A 410 13.31 1.99 -9.47
C VAL A 410 12.99 1.11 -10.68
N LEU A 411 11.92 1.38 -11.44
CA LEU A 411 11.54 0.59 -12.63
C LEU A 411 12.61 0.58 -13.73
N ASN A 412 13.33 1.69 -13.85
CA ASN A 412 14.40 1.89 -14.83
C ASN A 412 15.79 1.46 -14.33
N HIS A 413 15.89 0.97 -13.09
CA HIS A 413 17.15 0.46 -12.56
C HIS A 413 17.57 -0.83 -13.27
N ARG A 414 18.87 -1.00 -13.55
CA ARG A 414 19.41 -2.13 -14.33
C ARG A 414 19.01 -3.51 -13.80
N PHE A 415 18.91 -3.64 -12.47
CA PHE A 415 18.43 -4.86 -11.81
C PHE A 415 17.01 -5.28 -12.26
N MET A 416 16.14 -4.29 -12.51
CA MET A 416 14.74 -4.49 -12.89
C MET A 416 14.57 -4.70 -14.40
N THR A 417 15.55 -4.32 -15.22
CA THR A 417 15.44 -4.35 -16.70
C THR A 417 16.17 -5.53 -17.33
N GLU A 418 17.33 -5.92 -16.80
CA GLU A 418 18.16 -7.00 -17.38
C GLU A 418 17.64 -8.41 -17.10
N GLY A 419 16.56 -8.55 -16.31
CA GLY A 419 15.90 -9.82 -16.02
C GLY A 419 14.72 -10.17 -16.94
N VAL A 420 14.38 -9.34 -17.93
CA VAL A 420 13.15 -9.46 -18.75
C VAL A 420 13.43 -9.98 -20.17
N VAL A 421 14.70 -10.16 -20.55
CA VAL A 421 15.13 -10.67 -21.87
C VAL A 421 15.37 -12.17 -21.84
#